data_AF-A0A165ZI74-F1
#
_entry.id   AF-A0A165ZI74-F1
#
_cell.length_a   1.000
_cell.length_b   1.000
_cell.length_c   1.000
_cell.angle_alpha   90.00
_cell.angle_beta   90.00
_cell.angle_gamma   90.00
#
_symmetry.space_group_name_H-M   'P 1'
#
loop_
_entity.id
_entity.type
_entity.pdbx_description
1 polymer ?
#
loop_
_entity_poly.entity_id
_entity_poly.type
_entity_poly.pdbx_seq_one_letter_code
_entity_poly.pdbx_strand_id
1 'polypeptide(L)'
;MSEENFEMILPNGVSEAMLTDVLKKFQVNYEQSEQGPALTGHPDELENVKLYISQAIHDEMNKINDDTPVAEGEYQMGLPNGVGEAMLAHAIDKFDVKLEHSEYGPKLIGQYSELMKAKEYITQAIEKRLKELGGK
;
A
#
# COMPACT_ATOMS: atom_id res chain seq x y z
N MET A 1 12.69 22.36 8.00
CA MET A 1 11.85 21.35 8.64
C MET A 1 12.65 20.07 8.56
N SER A 2 12.91 19.43 9.68
CA SER A 2 13.67 18.18 9.72
C SER A 2 12.86 17.14 8.94
N GLU A 3 13.45 16.53 7.92
CA GLU A 3 12.91 15.30 7.34
C GLU A 3 12.89 14.26 8.46
N GLU A 4 11.75 14.11 9.12
CA GLU A 4 11.57 13.08 10.14
C GLU A 4 11.56 11.74 9.41
N ASN A 5 12.68 11.03 9.47
CA ASN A 5 12.74 9.64 9.05
C ASN A 5 11.92 8.83 10.03
N PHE A 6 10.83 8.22 9.55
CA PHE A 6 10.00 7.37 10.37
C PHE A 6 10.61 5.98 10.42
N GLU A 7 10.48 5.32 11.57
CA GLU A 7 10.89 3.93 11.75
C GLU A 7 9.66 3.04 11.92
N MET A 8 9.70 1.88 11.28
CA MET A 8 8.73 0.81 11.45
C MET A 8 9.46 -0.47 11.87
N ILE A 9 9.17 -0.98 13.06
CA ILE A 9 9.65 -2.31 13.48
C ILE A 9 8.98 -3.38 12.61
N LEU A 10 9.79 -4.29 12.08
CA LEU A 10 9.29 -5.40 11.28
C LEU A 10 8.53 -6.40 12.16
N PRO A 11 7.33 -6.85 11.73
CA PRO A 11 6.59 -7.85 12.47
C PRO A 11 7.29 -9.21 12.44
N ASN A 12 7.04 -10.01 13.47
CA ASN A 12 7.52 -11.40 13.50
C ASN A 12 6.87 -12.20 12.36
N GLY A 13 7.68 -12.92 11.58
CA GLY A 13 7.23 -13.70 10.42
C GLY A 13 7.69 -13.15 9.07
N VAL A 14 8.33 -11.97 9.04
CA VAL A 14 8.98 -11.46 7.82
C VAL A 14 10.18 -12.34 7.48
N SER A 15 10.14 -12.99 6.33
CA SER A 15 11.26 -13.75 5.78
C SER A 15 12.23 -12.85 5.01
N GLU A 16 13.49 -13.28 4.86
CA GLU A 16 14.51 -12.52 4.10
C GLU A 16 14.09 -12.25 2.64
N ALA A 17 13.33 -13.16 2.04
CA ALA A 17 12.79 -13.00 0.70
C ALA A 17 11.76 -11.86 0.64
N MET A 18 10.85 -11.78 1.62
CA MET A 18 9.90 -10.66 1.74
C MET A 18 10.62 -9.34 1.95
N LEU A 19 11.63 -9.31 2.83
CA LEU A 19 12.42 -8.11 3.09
C LEU A 19 13.13 -7.63 1.82
N THR A 20 13.75 -8.54 1.07
CA THR A 20 14.42 -8.21 -0.19
C THR A 20 13.45 -7.65 -1.22
N ASP A 21 12.24 -8.21 -1.30
CA ASP A 21 11.22 -7.74 -2.22
C ASP A 21 10.68 -6.36 -1.82
N VAL A 22 10.48 -6.12 -0.51
CA VAL A 22 10.12 -4.81 0.04
C VAL A 22 11.15 -3.76 -0.32
N LEU A 23 12.44 -4.01 -0.07
CA LEU A 23 13.53 -3.08 -0.37
C LEU A 23 13.69 -2.80 -1.88
N LYS A 24 13.17 -3.68 -2.74
CA LYS A 24 13.16 -3.48 -4.20
C LYS A 24 11.95 -2.69 -4.67
N LYS A 25 10.79 -2.88 -4.04
CA LYS A 25 9.51 -2.29 -4.44
C LYS A 25 9.27 -0.91 -3.84
N PHE A 26 9.74 -0.70 -2.62
CA PHE A 26 9.48 0.51 -1.84
C PHE A 26 10.77 1.26 -1.59
N GLN A 27 10.69 2.59 -1.54
CA GLN A 27 11.84 3.46 -1.28
C GLN A 27 12.10 3.56 0.22
N VAL A 28 12.41 2.42 0.83
CA VAL A 28 12.67 2.29 2.28
C VAL A 28 14.02 1.63 2.51
N ASN A 29 14.62 1.92 3.67
CA ASN A 29 15.89 1.37 4.09
C ASN A 29 15.67 0.36 5.20
N TYR A 30 16.55 -0.64 5.30
CA TYR A 30 16.57 -1.59 6.41
C TYR A 30 17.65 -1.20 7.42
N GLU A 31 17.26 -1.09 8.69
CA GLU A 31 18.15 -0.81 9.80
C GLU A 31 17.88 -1.77 10.96
N GLN A 32 18.96 -2.16 11.65
CA GLN A 32 18.86 -2.99 12.85
C GLN A 32 18.94 -2.07 14.07
N SER A 33 17.79 -1.76 14.66
CA SER A 33 17.70 -0.91 15.85
C SER A 33 17.80 -1.75 17.13
N GLU A 34 17.95 -1.09 18.29
CA GLU A 34 17.97 -1.76 19.60
C GLU A 34 16.65 -2.50 19.88
N GLN A 35 15.55 -2.09 19.23
CA GLN A 35 14.23 -2.70 19.37
C GLN A 35 14.02 -3.87 18.40
N GLY A 36 14.92 -4.06 17.42
CA GLY A 36 14.88 -5.16 16.47
C GLY A 36 15.11 -4.71 15.01
N PRO A 37 14.88 -5.61 14.06
CA PRO A 37 14.94 -5.29 12.64
C PRO A 37 13.81 -4.31 12.27
N ALA A 38 14.16 -3.20 11.62
CA ALA A 38 13.25 -2.12 11.30
C ALA A 38 13.45 -1.60 9.88
N LEU A 39 12.43 -0.93 9.36
CA LEU A 39 12.48 -0.19 8.10
C LEU A 39 12.34 1.30 8.36
N THR A 40 13.17 2.10 7.69
CA THR A 40 13.16 3.55 7.77
C THR A 40 12.81 4.18 6.42
N GLY A 41 12.06 5.27 6.43
CA GLY A 41 11.66 5.95 5.20
C GLY A 41 10.51 6.93 5.37
N HIS A 42 9.90 7.30 4.24
CA HIS A 42 8.73 8.19 4.21
C HIS A 42 7.51 7.49 4.85
N PRO A 43 6.67 8.20 5.64
CA PRO A 43 5.53 7.58 6.33
C PRO A 43 4.55 6.90 5.37
N ASP A 44 4.22 7.51 4.23
CA ASP A 44 3.38 6.89 3.19
C ASP A 44 3.96 5.59 2.64
N GLU A 45 5.29 5.49 2.51
CA GLU A 45 5.95 4.28 2.03
C GLU A 45 5.93 3.19 3.10
N LEU A 46 6.24 3.53 4.35
CA LEU A 46 6.16 2.59 5.47
C LEU A 46 4.74 2.05 5.66
N GLU A 47 3.71 2.86 5.41
CA GLU A 47 2.32 2.39 5.45
C GLU A 47 2.02 1.38 4.33
N ASN A 48 2.49 1.64 3.10
CA ASN A 48 2.37 0.68 1.99
C ASN A 48 3.11 -0.65 2.31
N VAL A 49 4.28 -0.54 2.95
CA VAL A 49 5.09 -1.69 3.35
C VAL A 49 4.41 -2.50 4.44
N LYS A 50 3.80 -1.87 5.46
CA LYS A 50 2.97 -2.56 6.48
C LYS A 50 1.91 -3.43 5.82
N LEU A 51 1.22 -2.85 4.85
CA LEU A 51 0.14 -3.51 4.13
C LEU A 51 0.67 -4.71 3.33
N TYR A 52 1.77 -4.49 2.59
CA TYR A 52 2.43 -5.53 1.80
C TYR A 52 2.88 -6.71 2.65
N ILE A 53 3.62 -6.44 3.73
CA ILE A 53 4.16 -7.47 4.61
C ILE A 53 3.03 -8.26 5.27
N SER A 54 1.98 -7.58 5.73
CA SER A 54 0.83 -8.24 6.35
C SER A 54 0.15 -9.22 5.39
N GLN A 55 0.00 -8.82 4.12
CA GLN A 55 -0.52 -9.70 3.06
C GLN A 55 0.45 -10.84 2.75
N ALA A 56 1.74 -10.56 2.57
CA ALA A 56 2.73 -11.57 2.22
C ALA A 56 2.83 -12.66 3.30
N ILE A 57 2.80 -12.28 4.57
CA ILE A 57 2.74 -13.22 5.70
C ILE A 57 1.44 -14.05 5.63
N HIS A 58 0.31 -13.40 5.38
CA HIS A 58 -0.98 -14.09 5.24
C HIS A 58 -0.98 -15.12 4.10
N ASP A 59 -0.51 -14.74 2.90
CA ASP A 59 -0.37 -15.64 1.75
C ASP A 59 0.58 -16.81 2.03
N GLU A 60 1.70 -16.55 2.71
CA GLU A 60 2.67 -17.59 3.05
C GLU A 60 2.09 -18.61 4.05
N MET A 61 1.27 -18.14 5.00
CA MET A 61 0.52 -19.03 5.91
C MET A 61 -0.63 -19.78 5.21
N ASN A 62 -1.23 -19.19 4.17
CA ASN A 62 -2.38 -19.77 3.47
C ASN A 62 -2.00 -20.86 2.45
N LYS A 63 -0.73 -20.95 2.05
CA LYS A 63 -0.22 -22.07 1.20
C LYS A 63 -0.26 -23.45 1.87
N ILE A 64 -0.67 -23.54 3.14
CA ILE A 64 -0.67 -24.78 3.92
C ILE A 64 -2.07 -25.45 3.96
N ASN A 65 -3.17 -24.75 3.64
CA ASN A 65 -4.51 -25.36 3.66
C ASN A 65 -5.29 -25.06 2.38
N ASP A 66 -5.09 -25.93 1.39
CA ASP A 66 -6.00 -26.15 0.27
C ASP A 66 -7.38 -26.59 0.84
N ASP A 67 -8.48 -26.06 0.30
CA ASP A 67 -9.88 -26.42 0.61
C ASP A 67 -10.64 -25.61 1.68
N THR A 68 -10.26 -24.37 1.97
CA THR A 68 -11.22 -23.44 2.59
C THR A 68 -11.09 -22.06 1.94
N PRO A 69 -12.16 -21.45 1.39
CA PRO A 69 -12.13 -20.04 1.01
C PRO A 69 -11.98 -19.24 2.30
N VAL A 70 -10.73 -19.03 2.70
CA VAL A 70 -10.36 -18.11 3.75
C VAL A 70 -10.87 -16.73 3.34
N ALA A 71 -11.42 -15.99 4.30
CA ALA A 71 -11.83 -14.62 4.04
C ALA A 71 -10.60 -13.84 3.54
N GLU A 72 -10.58 -13.57 2.23
CA GLU A 72 -9.64 -12.67 1.57
C GLU A 72 -9.71 -11.34 2.33
N GLY A 73 -8.67 -11.02 3.10
CA GLY A 73 -8.68 -9.82 3.94
C GLY A 73 -8.92 -8.59 3.08
N GLU A 74 -10.04 -7.90 3.28
CA GLU A 74 -10.30 -6.61 2.66
C GLU A 74 -9.37 -5.57 3.33
N TYR A 75 -8.37 -5.11 2.59
CA TYR A 75 -7.45 -4.08 3.04
C TYR A 75 -8.06 -2.71 2.78
N GLN A 76 -7.67 -1.70 3.57
CA GLN A 76 -8.11 -0.33 3.38
C GLN A 76 -6.95 0.54 2.92
N MET A 77 -7.22 1.41 1.95
CA MET A 77 -6.26 2.38 1.46
C MET A 77 -6.86 3.79 1.42
N GLY A 78 -6.15 4.76 1.99
CA GLY A 78 -6.49 6.18 1.86
C GLY A 78 -6.26 6.70 0.44
N LEU A 79 -7.10 7.63 -0.01
CA LEU A 79 -6.98 8.21 -1.35
C LEU A 79 -6.01 9.39 -1.36
N PRO A 80 -5.14 9.50 -2.39
CA PRO A 80 -4.25 10.65 -2.52
C PRO A 80 -5.02 11.96 -2.77
N ASN A 81 -4.41 13.09 -2.40
CA ASN A 81 -5.00 14.41 -2.63
C ASN A 81 -5.11 14.71 -4.14
N GLY A 82 -6.22 15.30 -4.56
CA GLY A 82 -6.48 15.62 -5.97
C GLY A 82 -7.22 14.52 -6.75
N VAL A 83 -7.61 13.43 -6.09
CA VAL A 83 -8.53 12.43 -6.64
C VAL A 83 -9.93 13.01 -6.76
N GLY A 84 -10.45 13.07 -7.99
CA GLY A 84 -11.85 13.43 -8.25
C GLY A 84 -12.76 12.21 -8.36
N GLU A 85 -14.06 12.42 -8.17
CA GLU A 85 -15.11 11.38 -8.27
C GLU A 85 -15.04 10.59 -9.58
N ALA A 86 -14.74 11.25 -10.71
CA ALA A 86 -14.61 10.57 -12.00
C ALA A 86 -13.42 9.60 -12.05
N MET A 87 -12.28 9.94 -11.42
CA MET A 87 -11.13 9.02 -11.36
C MET A 87 -11.44 7.81 -10.48
N LEU A 88 -12.12 8.05 -9.36
CA LEU A 88 -12.60 7.01 -8.46
C LEU A 88 -13.56 6.04 -9.14
N ALA A 89 -14.58 6.56 -9.81
CA ALA A 89 -15.54 5.75 -10.55
C ALA A 89 -14.85 4.84 -11.57
N HIS A 90 -13.85 5.38 -12.30
CA HIS A 90 -13.07 4.58 -13.23
C HIS A 90 -12.18 3.53 -12.56
N ALA A 91 -11.63 3.81 -11.38
CA ALA A 91 -10.82 2.84 -10.64
C ALA A 91 -11.69 1.69 -10.10
N ILE A 92 -12.87 2.00 -9.55
CA ILE A 92 -13.83 1.02 -9.03
C ILE A 92 -14.41 0.15 -10.17
N ASP A 93 -14.62 0.72 -11.35
CA ASP A 93 -15.10 -0.04 -12.52
C ASP A 93 -14.02 -0.96 -13.12
N LYS A 94 -12.74 -0.53 -13.06
CA LYS A 94 -11.62 -1.30 -13.62
C LYS A 94 -11.04 -2.36 -12.69
N PHE A 95 -11.05 -2.10 -11.39
CA PHE A 95 -10.39 -2.91 -10.38
C PHE A 95 -11.45 -3.40 -9.39
N ASP A 96 -11.26 -4.59 -8.83
CA ASP A 96 -12.22 -5.14 -7.87
C ASP A 96 -12.03 -4.50 -6.48
N VAL A 97 -12.36 -3.21 -6.39
CA VAL A 97 -12.20 -2.35 -5.22
C VAL A 97 -13.50 -1.59 -4.96
N LYS A 98 -13.80 -1.35 -3.69
CA LYS A 98 -14.99 -0.62 -3.22
C LYS A 98 -14.57 0.72 -2.63
N LEU A 99 -15.45 1.70 -2.72
CA LEU A 99 -15.28 2.99 -2.05
C LEU A 99 -16.05 2.98 -0.74
N GLU A 100 -15.35 3.21 0.37
CA GLU A 100 -15.93 3.41 1.69
C GLU A 100 -15.73 4.87 2.12
N HIS A 101 -16.76 5.48 2.69
CA HIS A 101 -16.66 6.82 3.25
C HIS A 101 -16.35 6.71 4.74
N SER A 102 -15.14 7.12 5.13
CA SER A 102 -14.75 7.19 6.53
C SER A 102 -14.84 8.63 7.07
N GLU A 103 -14.80 8.78 8.39
CA GLU A 103 -14.79 10.09 9.07
C GLU A 103 -13.60 10.97 8.66
N TYR A 104 -12.52 10.35 8.16
CA TYR A 104 -11.30 11.01 7.69
C TYR A 104 -11.28 11.25 6.18
N GLY A 105 -12.34 10.86 5.47
CA GLY A 105 -12.45 10.96 4.01
C GLY A 105 -12.66 9.61 3.33
N PRO A 106 -12.80 9.62 2.00
CA PRO A 106 -13.04 8.42 1.21
C PRO A 106 -11.82 7.48 1.23
N LYS A 107 -12.08 6.17 1.27
CA LYS A 107 -11.09 5.10 1.29
C LYS A 107 -11.46 4.03 0.27
N LEU A 108 -10.46 3.39 -0.33
CA LEU A 108 -10.67 2.20 -1.15
C LEU A 108 -10.49 0.95 -0.32
N ILE A 109 -11.35 -0.04 -0.54
CA ILE A 109 -11.34 -1.33 0.14
C ILE A 109 -11.33 -2.45 -0.87
N GLY A 110 -10.45 -3.42 -0.70
CA GLY A 110 -10.37 -4.57 -1.59
C GLY A 110 -9.13 -5.42 -1.34
N GLN A 111 -8.83 -6.32 -2.27
CA GLN A 111 -7.60 -7.10 -2.19
C GLN A 111 -6.38 -6.20 -2.37
N TYR A 112 -5.28 -6.52 -1.69
CA TYR A 112 -4.04 -5.74 -1.77
C TYR A 112 -3.57 -5.51 -3.21
N SER A 113 -3.59 -6.55 -4.04
CA SER A 113 -3.17 -6.45 -5.45
C SER A 113 -4.03 -5.47 -6.24
N GLU A 114 -5.35 -5.49 -6.03
CA GLU A 114 -6.31 -4.61 -6.70
C GLU A 114 -6.19 -3.17 -6.20
N LEU A 115 -6.02 -2.97 -4.88
CA LEU A 115 -5.77 -1.66 -4.28
C LEU A 115 -4.48 -1.01 -4.83
N MET A 116 -3.40 -1.79 -4.96
CA MET A 116 -2.14 -1.27 -5.51
C MET A 116 -2.27 -0.88 -6.99
N LYS A 117 -2.99 -1.67 -7.80
CA LYS A 117 -3.29 -1.31 -9.20
C LYS A 117 -4.16 -0.05 -9.27
N ALA A 118 -5.17 0.07 -8.41
CA ALA A 118 -6.03 1.23 -8.32
C ALA A 118 -5.24 2.50 -7.91
N LYS A 119 -4.38 2.40 -6.91
CA LYS A 119 -3.45 3.47 -6.50
C LYS A 119 -2.59 3.93 -7.66
N GLU A 120 -1.91 2.99 -8.32
CA GLU A 120 -0.98 3.31 -9.40
C GLU A 120 -1.72 4.00 -10.55
N TYR A 121 -2.89 3.49 -10.93
CA TYR A 121 -3.75 4.11 -11.94
C TYR A 121 -4.14 5.55 -11.57
N ILE A 122 -4.57 5.77 -10.32
CA ILE A 122 -4.96 7.08 -9.81
C ILE A 122 -3.78 8.05 -9.81
N THR A 123 -2.63 7.62 -9.30
CA THR A 123 -1.40 8.45 -9.26
C THR A 123 -0.99 8.85 -10.67
N GLN A 124 -0.94 7.91 -11.61
CA GLN A 124 -0.62 8.22 -13.02
C GLN A 124 -1.61 9.20 -13.64
N ALA A 125 -2.90 9.08 -13.34
CA ALA A 125 -3.92 10.00 -13.82
C ALA A 125 -3.73 11.42 -13.26
N ILE A 126 -3.34 11.55 -11.99
CA ILE A 126 -3.03 12.84 -11.37
C ILE A 126 -1.75 13.43 -11.97
N GLU A 127 -0.67 12.65 -12.07
CA GLU A 127 0.60 13.11 -12.65
C GLU A 127 0.44 13.58 -14.09
N LYS A 128 -0.35 12.86 -14.89
CA LYS A 128 -0.68 13.25 -16.26
C LYS A 128 -1.37 14.61 -16.28
N ARG A 129 -2.38 14.82 -15.43
CA ARG A 129 -3.07 16.11 -15.31
C ARG A 129 -2.13 17.22 -14.83
N LEU A 130 -1.26 16.95 -13.86
CA LEU A 130 -0.30 17.92 -13.35
C LEU A 130 0.71 18.34 -14.44
N LYS A 131 1.19 17.40 -15.26
CA LYS A 131 2.06 17.71 -16.42
C LYS A 131 1.34 18.57 -17.47
N GLU A 132 0.06 18.31 -17.72
CA GLU A 132 -0.74 19.12 -18.65
C GLU A 132 -1.01 20.54 -18.13
N LEU A 133 -1.04 20.73 -16.80
CA LEU A 133 -1.27 22.04 -16.16
C LEU A 133 0.02 22.83 -15.90
N GLY A 134 1.15 22.16 -15.66
CA GLY A 134 2.46 22.77 -15.43
C GLY A 134 3.24 23.12 -16.70
N GLY A 135 2.72 22.79 -17.88
CA GLY A 135 3.32 23.06 -19.18
C GLY A 135 3.08 24.49 -19.72
N LYS A 136 3.22 25.52 -18.87
CA LYS A 136 3.16 26.93 -19.29
C LYS A 136 4.39 27.69 -18.80
#